data_AF-A0A0M9WAR8-F1
#
_entry.id   AF-A0A0M9WAR8-F1
#
_cell.length_a   1.000
_cell.length_b   1.000
_cell.length_c   1.000
_cell.angle_alpha   90.00
_cell.angle_beta   90.00
_cell.angle_gamma   90.00
#
_symmetry.space_group_name_H-M   'P 1'
#
loop_
_entity.id
_entity.type
_entity.pdbx_description
1 polymer ?
#
loop_
_entity_poly.entity_id
_entity_poly.type
_entity_poly.pdbx_seq_one_letter_code
_entity_poly.pdbx_strand_id
1 'polypeptide(L)'
;MDMAEGKIDAIPEGITEGLLRNVFLYLDHSAAASVLDSRGPDSAWIWAVDPDYEPKSQDGSSGYQGFLRVRLRQLLNNFYVARRWHADEWPMEDLWNAAQKDPHNASFVSMKDEEIFGQNLSREVATAIKKSEG
;
A
#
# COMPACT_ATOMS: atom_id res chain seq x y z
N MET A 1 25.70 37.82 11.32
CA MET A 1 24.35 37.22 11.17
C MET A 1 24.61 35.75 10.95
N ASP A 2 24.55 35.00 12.03
CA ASP A 2 24.99 33.61 12.11
C ASP A 2 23.88 32.74 11.52
N MET A 3 24.19 32.00 10.45
CA MET A 3 23.26 31.01 9.89
C MET A 3 23.32 29.80 10.81
N ALA A 4 22.33 29.66 11.69
CA ALA A 4 22.15 28.46 12.47
C ALA A 4 22.07 27.26 11.51
N GLU A 5 23.14 26.46 11.48
CA GLU A 5 23.13 25.11 10.96
C GLU A 5 21.98 24.38 11.66
N GLY A 6 20.93 24.06 10.90
CA GLY A 6 19.88 23.17 11.33
C GLY A 6 20.45 21.77 11.53
N LYS A 7 21.17 21.56 12.65
CA LYS A 7 21.44 20.23 13.18
C LYS A 7 20.08 19.65 13.54
N ILE A 8 19.62 18.74 12.69
CA ILE A 8 18.60 17.78 13.10
C ILE A 8 19.23 17.04 14.26
N ASP A 9 18.76 17.30 15.48
CA ASP A 9 19.18 16.57 16.66
C ASP A 9 18.99 15.08 16.36
N ALA A 10 20.11 14.37 16.25
CA ALA A 10 20.11 12.94 16.04
C ALA A 10 19.36 12.32 17.22
N ILE A 11 18.24 11.65 16.94
CA ILE A 11 17.46 10.94 17.95
C ILE A 11 18.43 9.93 18.61
N PRO A 12 18.77 10.07 19.91
CA PRO A 12 19.91 9.40 20.54
C PRO A 12 19.80 7.86 20.59
N GLU A 13 18.60 7.35 20.38
CA GLU A 13 18.28 5.95 20.16
C GLU A 13 17.59 5.93 18.79
N GLY A 14 18.25 5.41 17.76
CA GLY A 14 17.73 5.47 16.39
C GLY A 14 16.28 4.96 16.27
N ILE A 15 15.63 5.20 15.13
CA ILE A 15 14.28 4.68 14.82
C ILE A 15 14.33 3.14 14.68
N THR A 16 14.74 2.40 15.70
CA THR A 16 14.93 0.94 15.60
C THR A 16 13.66 0.17 15.91
N GLU A 17 12.74 0.78 16.68
CA GLU A 17 11.45 0.22 17.04
C GLU A 17 10.37 0.73 16.08
N GLY A 18 9.62 -0.20 15.47
CA GLY A 18 8.54 0.14 14.54
C GLY A 18 8.94 0.38 13.08
N LEU A 19 10.22 0.30 12.70
CA LEU A 19 10.58 0.25 11.29
C LEU A 19 10.28 -1.13 10.69
N LEU A 20 9.61 -1.14 9.55
CA LEU A 20 9.50 -2.32 8.70
C LEU A 20 10.87 -2.59 8.07
N ARG A 21 11.40 -3.81 8.24
CA ARG A 21 12.71 -4.23 7.71
C ARG A 21 12.61 -5.16 6.50
N ASN A 22 11.41 -5.56 6.16
CA ASN A 22 11.07 -6.63 5.22
C ASN A 22 10.25 -6.13 4.03
N VAL A 23 10.38 -4.83 3.73
CA VAL A 23 9.77 -4.12 2.61
C VAL A 23 10.43 -2.75 2.45
N PHE A 24 10.63 -2.29 1.21
CA PHE A 24 10.90 -0.88 0.91
C PHE A 24 9.65 -0.19 0.39
N LEU A 25 9.36 1.00 0.90
CA LEU A 25 8.30 1.86 0.36
C LEU A 25 8.91 2.83 -0.65
N TYR A 26 8.44 2.76 -1.90
CA TYR A 26 9.00 3.53 -3.01
C TYR A 26 7.93 4.44 -3.64
N LEU A 27 8.27 5.73 -3.77
CA LEU A 27 7.46 6.76 -4.39
C LEU A 27 8.08 7.16 -5.72
N ASP A 28 7.49 6.69 -6.82
CA ASP A 28 7.84 7.14 -8.16
C ASP A 28 6.91 8.27 -8.65
N HIS A 29 7.15 8.76 -9.86
CA HIS A 29 6.31 9.81 -10.47
C HIS A 29 4.83 9.38 -10.56
N SER A 30 4.56 8.11 -10.87
CA SER A 30 3.20 7.59 -11.03
C SER A 30 2.45 7.50 -9.71
N ALA A 31 3.12 7.04 -8.65
CA ALA A 31 2.62 7.01 -7.29
C ALA A 31 2.36 8.44 -6.78
N ALA A 32 3.28 9.37 -7.03
CA ALA A 32 3.09 10.79 -6.71
C ALA A 32 1.90 11.41 -7.46
N ALA A 33 1.78 11.14 -8.75
CA ALA A 33 0.65 11.59 -9.56
C ALA A 33 -0.68 11.00 -9.08
N SER A 34 -0.69 9.77 -8.55
CA SER A 34 -1.91 9.12 -8.02
C SER A 34 -2.55 9.89 -6.85
N VAL A 35 -1.74 10.64 -6.09
CA VAL A 35 -2.20 11.52 -5.02
C VAL A 35 -2.85 12.78 -5.61
N LEU A 36 -2.23 13.34 -6.65
CA LEU A 36 -2.64 14.62 -7.26
C LEU A 36 -3.84 14.50 -8.21
N ASP A 37 -3.97 13.40 -8.94
CA ASP A 37 -5.07 13.14 -9.89
C ASP A 37 -6.25 12.39 -9.24
N SER A 38 -6.34 12.43 -7.90
CA SER A 38 -7.38 11.74 -7.14
C SER A 38 -8.76 12.38 -7.38
N ARG A 39 -9.41 12.04 -8.50
CA ARG A 39 -10.83 12.33 -8.78
C ARG A 39 -11.79 11.54 -7.87
N GLY A 40 -11.25 10.83 -6.89
CA GLY A 40 -11.96 10.16 -5.81
C GLY A 40 -11.00 9.77 -4.68
N PRO A 41 -11.49 9.60 -3.45
CA PRO A 41 -10.66 9.47 -2.24
C PRO A 41 -9.82 8.18 -2.13
N ASP A 42 -9.91 7.23 -3.07
CA ASP A 42 -9.40 5.86 -2.90
C ASP A 42 -8.43 5.38 -3.99
N SER A 43 -7.93 6.26 -4.88
CA SER A 43 -7.01 5.87 -5.96
C SER A 43 -5.53 6.04 -5.64
N ALA A 44 -5.17 6.69 -4.53
CA ALA A 44 -3.78 6.95 -4.17
C ALA A 44 -3.06 5.68 -3.67
N TRP A 45 -1.85 5.45 -4.16
CA TRP A 45 -1.07 4.26 -3.84
C TRP A 45 0.43 4.54 -3.75
N ILE A 46 1.16 3.60 -3.16
CA ILE A 46 2.63 3.58 -3.08
C ILE A 46 3.16 2.20 -3.47
N TRP A 47 4.38 2.11 -4.00
CA TRP A 47 5.01 0.82 -4.23
C TRP A 47 5.53 0.25 -2.90
N ALA A 48 5.24 -1.03 -2.68
CA ALA A 48 5.91 -1.86 -1.70
C ALA A 48 6.80 -2.84 -2.46
N VAL A 49 8.11 -2.76 -2.23
CA VAL A 49 9.14 -3.56 -2.90
C VAL A 49 9.64 -4.62 -1.93
N ASP A 50 9.64 -5.86 -2.38
CA ASP A 50 10.15 -7.01 -1.65
C ASP A 50 11.68 -7.08 -1.77
N PRO A 51 12.42 -6.86 -0.67
CA PRO A 51 13.87 -6.90 -0.70
C PRO A 51 14.44 -8.30 -0.94
N ASP A 52 13.65 -9.34 -0.65
CA ASP A 52 14.10 -10.74 -0.68
C ASP A 52 13.63 -11.45 -1.96
N TYR A 53 13.06 -10.71 -2.91
CA TYR A 53 12.56 -11.29 -4.16
C TYR A 53 13.69 -11.80 -5.06
N GLU A 54 13.63 -13.10 -5.36
CA GLU A 54 14.46 -13.74 -6.36
C GLU A 54 13.61 -14.10 -7.59
N PRO A 55 13.96 -13.63 -8.81
CA PRO A 55 13.24 -13.99 -10.03
C PRO A 55 13.25 -15.50 -10.25
N LYS A 56 12.08 -16.15 -10.15
CA LYS A 56 11.92 -17.56 -10.49
C LYS A 56 12.05 -17.74 -12.02
N SER A 57 12.73 -18.79 -12.47
CA SER A 57 12.73 -19.20 -13.89
C SER A 57 11.29 -19.41 -14.38
N GLN A 58 11.01 -19.03 -15.63
CA GLN A 58 9.67 -18.82 -16.21
C GLN A 58 8.62 -19.94 -16.00
N ASP A 59 9.03 -21.17 -15.71
CA ASP A 59 8.13 -22.29 -15.50
C ASP A 59 7.52 -22.26 -14.08
N GLY A 60 6.37 -21.59 -13.94
CA GLY A 60 5.55 -21.59 -12.72
C GLY A 60 5.44 -20.28 -11.96
N SER A 61 5.84 -19.15 -12.56
CA SER A 61 5.72 -17.82 -11.94
C SER A 61 4.24 -17.39 -11.83
N SER A 62 3.82 -16.98 -10.63
CA SER A 62 2.51 -16.37 -10.34
C SER A 62 2.28 -15.04 -11.08
N GLY A 63 3.31 -14.48 -11.72
CA GLY A 63 3.31 -13.13 -12.26
C GLY A 63 3.81 -12.08 -11.26
N TYR A 64 4.08 -12.46 -10.01
CA TYR A 64 4.68 -11.56 -9.03
C TYR A 64 6.13 -11.19 -9.40
N GLN A 65 6.40 -9.88 -9.43
CA GLN A 65 7.69 -9.31 -9.88
C GLN A 65 8.52 -8.71 -8.75
N GLY A 66 8.24 -9.07 -7.48
CA GLY A 66 8.95 -8.52 -6.32
C GLY A 66 8.44 -7.16 -5.86
N PHE A 67 7.27 -6.73 -6.34
CA PHE A 67 6.64 -5.49 -5.87
C PHE A 67 5.13 -5.53 -6.06
N LEU A 68 4.43 -4.75 -5.24
CA LEU A 68 2.98 -4.54 -5.34
C LEU A 68 2.63 -3.08 -5.02
N ARG A 69 1.47 -2.66 -5.48
CA ARG A 69 0.90 -1.37 -5.05
C ARG A 69 0.17 -1.57 -3.73
N VAL A 70 0.28 -0.59 -2.85
CA VAL A 70 -0.46 -0.54 -1.58
C VAL A 70 -1.27 0.74 -1.56
N ARG A 71 -2.58 0.65 -1.29
CA ARG A 71 -3.40 1.86 -1.15
C ARG A 71 -2.91 2.66 0.05
N LEU A 72 -2.75 3.97 -0.11
CA LEU A 72 -2.14 4.80 0.93
C LEU A 72 -2.93 4.76 2.25
N ARG A 73 -4.27 4.73 2.18
CA ARG A 73 -5.14 4.57 3.36
C ARG A 73 -4.94 3.23 4.07
N GLN A 74 -4.58 2.18 3.33
CA GLN A 74 -4.42 0.83 3.86
C GLN A 74 -2.98 0.52 4.25
N LEU A 75 -2.05 1.42 3.95
CA LEU A 75 -0.67 1.33 4.36
C LEU A 75 -0.55 1.13 5.87
N LEU A 76 -1.24 1.95 6.67
CA LEU A 76 -1.17 1.88 8.14
C LEU A 76 -2.16 0.87 8.74
N ASN A 77 -3.34 0.70 8.12
CA ASN A 77 -4.39 -0.14 8.69
C ASN A 77 -4.10 -1.63 8.51
N ASN A 78 -3.71 -2.03 7.30
CA ASN A 78 -3.64 -3.43 6.91
C ASN A 78 -2.21 -3.83 6.53
N PHE A 79 -1.55 -3.06 5.67
CA PHE A 79 -0.24 -3.46 5.15
C PHE A 79 0.85 -3.43 6.23
N TYR A 80 0.89 -2.37 7.05
CA TYR A 80 1.86 -2.26 8.13
C TYR A 80 1.69 -3.40 9.14
N VAL A 81 0.45 -3.72 9.53
CA VAL A 81 0.15 -4.84 10.44
C VAL A 81 0.59 -6.17 9.82
N ALA A 82 0.24 -6.41 8.55
CA ALA A 82 0.65 -7.59 7.80
C ALA A 82 2.17 -7.77 7.81
N ARG A 83 2.93 -6.71 7.47
CA ARG A 83 4.39 -6.77 7.42
C ARG A 83 5.05 -6.79 8.80
N ARG A 84 4.45 -6.17 9.82
CA ARG A 84 5.07 -6.07 11.14
C ARG A 84 4.87 -7.33 11.98
N TRP A 85 3.67 -7.92 11.92
CA TRP A 85 3.24 -9.03 12.79
C TRP A 85 2.97 -10.34 12.08
N HIS A 86 2.69 -10.31 10.77
CA HIS A 86 2.27 -11.50 10.01
C HIS A 86 3.17 -11.77 8.81
N ALA A 87 4.43 -11.31 8.84
CA ALA A 87 5.33 -11.42 7.69
C ALA A 87 5.61 -12.87 7.28
N ASP A 88 5.67 -13.77 8.26
CA ASP A 88 5.90 -15.21 8.06
C ASP A 88 4.63 -15.95 7.63
N GLU A 89 3.46 -15.40 7.94
CA GLU A 89 2.16 -15.95 7.56
C GLU A 89 1.77 -15.50 6.15
N TRP A 90 2.04 -14.23 5.82
CA TRP A 90 1.67 -13.59 4.56
C TRP A 90 2.93 -13.05 3.85
N PRO A 91 3.59 -13.89 3.04
CA PRO A 91 4.65 -13.44 2.15
C PRO A 91 4.14 -12.36 1.18
N MET A 92 5.06 -11.56 0.65
CA MET A 92 4.71 -10.44 -0.24
C MET A 92 3.95 -10.88 -1.50
N GLU A 93 4.22 -12.09 -2.00
CA GLU A 93 3.50 -12.73 -3.11
C GLU A 93 2.00 -12.92 -2.79
N ASP A 94 1.65 -13.27 -1.55
CA ASP A 94 0.25 -13.43 -1.14
C ASP A 94 -0.46 -12.09 -0.99
N LEU A 95 0.25 -11.07 -0.48
CA LEU A 95 -0.27 -9.69 -0.47
C LEU A 95 -0.50 -9.18 -1.90
N TRP A 96 0.37 -9.55 -2.84
CA TRP A 96 0.22 -9.20 -4.26
C TRP A 96 -0.98 -9.91 -4.89
N ASN A 97 -1.21 -11.19 -4.57
CA ASN A 97 -2.39 -11.93 -5.00
C ASN A 97 -3.68 -11.27 -4.48
N ALA A 98 -3.71 -10.85 -3.21
CA ALA A 98 -4.83 -10.11 -2.63
C ALA A 98 -5.03 -8.74 -3.32
N ALA A 99 -3.96 -8.05 -3.69
CA ALA A 99 -4.01 -6.79 -4.41
C ALA A 99 -4.72 -6.92 -5.77
N GLN A 100 -4.60 -8.06 -6.46
CA GLN A 100 -5.27 -8.30 -7.75
C GLN A 100 -6.80 -8.32 -7.64
N LYS A 101 -7.35 -8.47 -6.44
CA LYS A 101 -8.80 -8.43 -6.19
C LYS A 101 -9.35 -7.00 -6.16
N ASP A 102 -8.49 -5.98 -6.05
CA ASP A 102 -8.92 -4.59 -6.04
C ASP A 102 -9.39 -4.14 -7.44
N PRO A 103 -10.68 -3.78 -7.61
CA PRO A 103 -11.22 -3.42 -8.92
C PRO A 103 -10.74 -2.07 -9.47
N HIS A 104 -10.04 -1.26 -8.67
CA HIS A 104 -9.66 0.09 -9.08
C HIS A 104 -8.29 0.14 -9.77
N ASN A 105 -7.24 -0.36 -9.11
CA ASN A 105 -5.88 -0.21 -9.61
C ASN A 105 -4.94 -1.36 -9.20
N ALA A 106 -5.51 -2.52 -8.84
CA ALA A 106 -4.80 -3.70 -8.36
C ALA A 106 -3.85 -3.38 -7.19
N SER A 107 -4.31 -2.57 -6.23
CA SER A 107 -3.57 -2.24 -5.02
C SER A 107 -4.03 -3.07 -3.83
N PHE A 108 -3.08 -3.40 -2.95
CA PHE A 108 -3.39 -4.08 -1.70
C PHE A 108 -4.31 -3.21 -0.83
N VAL A 109 -5.41 -3.82 -0.41
CA VAL A 109 -6.38 -3.22 0.51
C VAL A 109 -6.41 -3.98 1.83
N SER A 110 -6.63 -5.30 1.77
CA SER A 110 -6.72 -6.20 2.91
C SER A 110 -6.49 -7.63 2.45
N MET A 111 -6.24 -8.52 3.42
CA MET A 111 -6.32 -9.98 3.21
C MET A 111 -7.77 -10.50 3.26
N LYS A 112 -8.72 -9.69 3.74
CA LYS A 112 -10.13 -10.06 3.86
C LYS A 112 -10.94 -9.51 2.70
N ASP A 113 -11.66 -10.38 2.00
CA ASP A 113 -12.46 -10.03 0.83
C ASP A 113 -13.56 -9.02 1.18
N GLU A 114 -14.18 -9.13 2.35
CA GLU A 114 -15.23 -8.19 2.78
C GLU A 114 -14.69 -6.76 2.95
N GLU A 115 -13.45 -6.60 3.38
CA GLU A 115 -12.80 -5.29 3.52
C GLU A 115 -12.39 -4.73 2.14
N ILE A 116 -12.05 -5.60 1.19
CA ILE A 116 -11.74 -5.22 -0.20
C ILE A 116 -13.01 -4.70 -0.90
N PHE A 117 -14.14 -5.41 -0.79
CA PHE A 117 -15.37 -5.08 -1.50
C PHE A 117 -16.31 -4.13 -0.73
N GLY A 118 -16.19 -4.04 0.58
CA GLY A 118 -17.06 -3.21 1.43
C GLY A 118 -17.01 -1.71 1.10
N GLN A 119 -15.88 -1.21 0.57
CA GLN A 119 -15.76 0.18 0.13
C GLN A 119 -16.62 0.51 -1.11
N ASN A 120 -16.88 -0.48 -1.97
CA ASN A 120 -17.73 -0.28 -3.16
C ASN A 120 -19.21 -0.17 -2.78
N LEU A 121 -19.67 -0.93 -1.78
CA LEU A 121 -21.06 -0.89 -1.28
C LEU A 121 -21.43 0.49 -0.72
N SER A 122 -20.57 1.09 0.11
CA SER A 122 -20.82 2.45 0.64
C SER A 122 -20.90 3.51 -0.46
N ARG A 123 -20.14 3.32 -1.55
CA ARG A 123 -20.11 4.23 -2.69
C ARG A 123 -21.32 4.06 -3.61
N GLU A 124 -21.78 2.83 -3.85
CA GLU A 124 -23.03 2.55 -4.56
C GLU A 124 -24.23 3.15 -3.83
N VAL A 125 -24.31 2.96 -2.51
CA VAL A 125 -25.34 3.57 -1.66
C VAL A 125 -25.29 5.09 -1.71
N ALA A 126 -24.10 5.70 -1.58
CA ALA A 126 -23.95 7.16 -1.67
C ALA A 126 -24.33 7.71 -3.07
N THR A 127 -24.02 6.96 -4.13
CA THR A 127 -24.38 7.35 -5.50
C THR A 127 -25.87 7.20 -5.77
N ALA A 128 -26.51 6.16 -5.21
CA ALA A 128 -27.94 5.94 -5.30
C ALA A 128 -28.75 7.04 -4.57
N ILE A 129 -28.34 7.40 -3.35
CA ILE A 129 -28.95 8.50 -2.58
C ILE A 129 -28.88 9.82 -3.35
N LYS A 130 -27.71 10.13 -3.93
CA LYS A 130 -27.51 11.36 -4.71
C LYS A 130 -28.36 11.41 -6.00
N LYS A 131 -28.80 10.27 -6.52
CA LYS A 131 -29.65 10.16 -7.72
C LYS A 131 -31.15 10.22 -7.38
N SER A 132 -31.54 9.89 -6.15
CA SER A 132 -32.94 9.98 -5.68
C SER A 132 -33.35 11.37 -5.22
N GLU A 133 -32.40 12.28 -4.99
CA GLU A 133 -32.64 13.68 -4.59
C GLU A 133 -32.62 14.67 -5.78
N GLY A 134 -32.60 14.17 -7.02
CA GLY A 134 -32.54 14.96 -8.26
C GLY A 134 -33.80 14.87 -9.11
#